data_AF-A0A3B9JXW7-F1
#
_entry.id   AF-A0A3B9JXW7-F1
#
_cell.length_a   1.000
_cell.length_b   1.000
_cell.length_c   1.000
_cell.angle_alpha   90.00
_cell.angle_beta   90.00
_cell.angle_gamma   90.00
#
_symmetry.space_group_name_H-M   'P 1'
#
loop_
_entity.id
_entity.type
_entity.pdbx_description
1 polymer ?
#
loop_
_entity_poly.entity_id
_entity_poly.type
_entity_poly.pdbx_seq_one_letter_code
_entity_poly.pdbx_strand_id
1 'polypeptide(L)'
;MKNIKSAGLLRRRHGYYGVLASILIVVLGITVTGMIFLGSSWWSVALAPLLAIVLTQFAFLAHELAHKAVFASGNSNDLWGRIIANLVVGISYSWWMSKHSRHHANPNTVGKDP
;
A
#
# COMPACT_ATOMS: atom_id res chain seq x y z
N MET A 1 -17.31 -2.64 -22.27
CA MET A 1 -16.38 -3.59 -21.59
C MET A 1 -15.62 -4.53 -22.53
N LYS A 2 -16.22 -5.07 -23.62
CA LYS A 2 -15.52 -6.02 -24.53
C LYS A 2 -14.18 -5.47 -25.05
N ASN A 3 -14.15 -4.22 -25.54
CA ASN A 3 -12.94 -3.59 -26.10
C ASN A 3 -11.79 -3.44 -25.07
N ILE A 4 -12.11 -3.18 -23.79
CA ILE A 4 -11.11 -3.02 -22.72
C ILE A 4 -10.49 -4.38 -22.35
N LYS A 5 -11.32 -5.43 -22.29
CA LYS A 5 -10.87 -6.80 -22.02
C LYS A 5 -10.03 -7.33 -23.18
N SER A 6 -10.45 -7.12 -24.43
CA SER A 6 -9.70 -7.56 -25.61
C SER A 6 -8.36 -6.84 -25.76
N ALA A 7 -8.28 -5.55 -25.37
CA ALA A 7 -7.03 -4.80 -25.32
C ALA A 7 -6.08 -5.25 -24.17
N GLY A 8 -6.51 -6.19 -23.32
CA GLY A 8 -5.69 -6.72 -22.23
C GLY A 8 -5.43 -5.73 -21.09
N LEU A 9 -6.12 -4.59 -21.05
CA LEU A 9 -5.90 -3.53 -20.07
C LEU A 9 -6.28 -3.92 -18.63
N LEU A 10 -7.05 -5.00 -18.47
CA LEU A 10 -7.42 -5.55 -17.15
C LEU A 10 -6.54 -6.73 -16.71
N ARG A 11 -5.46 -7.04 -17.45
CA ARG A 11 -4.52 -8.10 -17.06
C ARG A 11 -3.76 -7.68 -15.81
N ARG A 12 -3.73 -8.58 -14.82
CA ARG A 12 -2.97 -8.37 -13.59
C ARG A 12 -1.47 -8.31 -13.87
N ARG A 13 -0.76 -7.48 -13.11
CA ARG A 13 0.67 -7.22 -13.24
C ARG A 13 1.46 -7.87 -12.10
N HIS A 14 1.37 -9.20 -11.95
CA HIS A 14 1.98 -9.92 -10.82
C HIS A 14 3.49 -9.66 -10.68
N GLY A 15 4.23 -9.68 -11.80
CA GLY A 15 5.68 -9.44 -11.77
C GLY A 15 6.04 -8.03 -11.28
N TYR A 16 5.28 -7.01 -11.69
CA TYR A 16 5.46 -5.64 -11.20
C TYR A 16 5.26 -5.57 -9.68
N TYR A 17 4.17 -6.14 -9.16
CA TYR A 17 3.89 -6.12 -7.73
C TYR A 17 4.90 -6.95 -6.92
N GLY A 18 5.39 -8.07 -7.45
CA GLY A 18 6.44 -8.86 -6.82
C GLY A 18 7.76 -8.11 -6.71
N VAL A 19 8.16 -7.41 -7.78
CA VAL A 19 9.38 -6.56 -7.78
C VAL A 19 9.20 -5.38 -6.84
N LEU A 20 8.08 -4.66 -6.92
CA LEU A 20 7.77 -3.53 -6.04
C LEU A 20 7.81 -3.95 -4.56
N ALA A 21 7.11 -5.02 -4.18
CA ALA A 21 7.09 -5.51 -2.81
C ALA A 21 8.50 -5.89 -2.32
N SER A 22 9.30 -6.56 -3.16
CA SER A 22 10.68 -6.92 -2.84
C SER A 22 11.55 -5.68 -2.58
N ILE A 23 11.47 -4.67 -3.45
CA ILE A 23 12.20 -3.41 -3.27
C ILE A 23 11.78 -2.73 -1.97
N LEU A 24 10.47 -2.63 -1.70
CA LEU A 24 9.97 -1.97 -0.50
C LEU A 24 10.41 -2.68 0.78
N ILE A 25 10.38 -4.02 0.81
CA ILE A 25 10.87 -4.81 1.96
C ILE A 25 12.36 -4.58 2.21
N VAL A 26 13.18 -4.62 1.15
CA VAL A 26 14.62 -4.40 1.26
C VAL A 26 14.93 -2.99 1.75
N VAL A 27 14.32 -1.96 1.15
CA VAL A 27 14.57 -0.56 1.53
C VAL A 27 14.06 -0.29 2.95
N LEU A 28 12.91 -0.85 3.35
CA LEU A 28 12.43 -0.75 4.73
C LEU A 28 13.42 -1.39 5.70
N GLY A 29 13.90 -2.60 5.39
CA GLY A 29 14.89 -3.32 6.19
C GLY A 29 16.17 -2.49 6.36
N ILE A 30 16.75 -2.00 5.27
CA ILE A 30 17.94 -1.13 5.31
C ILE A 30 17.69 0.12 6.15
N THR A 31 16.53 0.77 5.99
CA THR A 31 16.19 2.00 6.71
C THR A 31 16.09 1.73 8.21
N VAL A 32 15.34 0.71 8.62
CA VAL A 32 15.17 0.35 10.04
C VAL A 32 16.49 -0.11 10.65
N THR A 33 17.24 -0.97 9.96
CA THR A 33 18.57 -1.39 10.40
C THR A 33 19.51 -0.20 10.56
N GLY A 34 19.54 0.72 9.59
CA GLY A 34 20.31 1.95 9.66
C GLY A 34 19.96 2.79 10.88
N MET A 35 18.66 3.01 11.17
CA MET A 35 18.21 3.75 12.34
C MET A 35 18.64 3.07 13.66
N ILE A 36 18.62 1.74 13.73
CA ILE A 36 19.08 0.98 14.91
C ILE A 36 20.58 1.17 15.13
N PHE A 37 21.40 1.02 14.09
CA PHE A 37 22.86 1.14 14.20
C PHE A 37 23.33 2.58 14.45
N LEU A 38 22.64 3.57 13.88
CA LEU A 38 22.92 4.99 14.10
C LEU A 38 22.44 5.47 15.48
N GLY A 39 21.59 4.70 16.16
CA GLY A 39 21.14 4.94 17.53
C GLY A 39 20.49 6.32 17.71
N SER A 40 20.86 7.02 18.79
CA SER A 40 20.35 8.36 19.11
C SER A 40 21.03 9.51 18.35
N SER A 41 21.81 9.21 17.30
CA SER A 41 22.46 10.25 16.50
C SER A 41 21.49 11.03 15.62
N TRP A 42 21.85 12.26 15.27
CA TRP A 42 21.09 13.08 14.31
C TRP A 42 20.96 12.44 12.93
N TRP A 43 21.87 11.54 12.55
CA TRP A 43 21.79 10.79 11.30
C TRP A 43 20.58 9.84 11.26
N SER A 44 20.09 9.36 12.40
CA SER A 44 18.83 8.59 12.47
C SER A 44 17.64 9.43 12.02
N VAL A 45 17.63 10.74 12.34
CA VAL A 45 16.57 11.67 11.89
C VAL A 45 16.63 11.87 10.36
N ALA A 46 17.84 11.88 9.78
CA ALA A 46 18.02 12.02 8.33
C ALA A 46 17.42 10.84 7.53
N LEU A 47 17.16 9.68 8.17
CA LEU A 47 16.48 8.53 7.55
C LEU A 47 14.94 8.63 7.58
N ALA A 48 14.37 9.55 8.35
CA ALA A 48 12.92 9.71 8.47
C ALA A 48 12.21 10.02 7.13
N PRO A 49 12.75 10.89 6.23
CA PRO A 49 12.15 11.11 4.91
C PRO A 49 12.11 9.84 4.05
N LEU A 50 13.17 9.02 4.10
CA LEU A 50 13.21 7.76 3.38
C LEU A 50 12.15 6.78 3.93
N LEU A 51 12.05 6.68 5.25
CA LEU A 51 11.01 5.88 5.91
C LEU A 51 9.60 6.35 5.49
N ALA A 52 9.35 7.66 5.46
CA ALA A 52 8.06 8.21 5.06
C ALA A 52 7.69 7.83 3.61
N ILE A 53 8.64 7.92 2.68
CA ILE A 53 8.43 7.51 1.29
C ILE A 53 8.08 6.02 1.22
N VAL A 54 8.87 5.17 1.88
CA VAL A 54 8.69 3.71 1.85
C VAL A 54 7.34 3.30 2.46
N LEU A 55 6.97 3.86 3.61
CA LEU A 55 5.68 3.58 4.24
C LEU A 55 4.51 4.07 3.38
N THR A 56 4.64 5.20 2.69
CA THR A 56 3.64 5.68 1.73
C THR A 56 3.48 4.73 0.55
N GLN A 57 4.58 4.16 0.03
CA GLN A 57 4.51 3.15 -1.02
C GLN A 57 3.85 1.85 -0.53
N PHE A 58 4.11 1.42 0.70
CA PHE A 58 3.37 0.32 1.31
C PHE A 58 1.88 0.63 1.46
N ALA A 59 1.51 1.87 1.79
CA ALA A 59 0.11 2.30 1.84
C ALA A 59 -0.57 2.22 0.46
N PHE A 60 0.12 2.63 -0.62
CA PHE A 60 -0.38 2.44 -1.99
C PHE A 60 -0.50 0.96 -2.36
N LEU A 61 0.46 0.11 -1.98
CA LEU A 61 0.34 -1.32 -2.23
C LEU A 61 -0.86 -1.94 -1.48
N ALA A 62 -1.11 -1.53 -0.24
CA ALA A 62 -2.29 -1.93 0.52
C ALA A 62 -3.59 -1.43 -0.13
N HIS A 63 -3.60 -0.22 -0.71
CA HIS A 63 -4.71 0.31 -1.51
C HIS A 63 -5.00 -0.57 -2.74
N GLU A 64 -3.97 -0.95 -3.51
CA GLU A 64 -4.16 -1.82 -4.68
C GLU A 64 -4.68 -3.22 -4.30
N LEU A 65 -4.22 -3.75 -3.16
CA LEU A 65 -4.74 -4.99 -2.58
C LEU A 65 -6.23 -4.84 -2.21
N ALA A 66 -6.59 -3.75 -1.55
CA ALA A 66 -7.98 -3.46 -1.19
C ALA A 66 -8.92 -3.42 -2.40
N HIS A 67 -8.47 -2.88 -3.53
CA HIS A 67 -9.20 -2.88 -4.81
C HIS A 67 -9.13 -4.19 -5.59
N LYS A 68 -8.52 -5.25 -5.02
CA LYS A 68 -8.38 -6.56 -5.66
C LYS A 68 -7.58 -6.51 -6.96
N ALA A 69 -6.63 -5.59 -7.07
CA ALA A 69 -5.83 -5.40 -8.28
C ALA A 69 -4.65 -6.39 -8.37
N VAL A 70 -4.10 -6.79 -7.22
CA VAL A 70 -2.84 -7.53 -7.14
C VAL A 70 -3.02 -9.02 -7.42
N PHE A 71 -3.78 -9.74 -6.60
CA PHE A 71 -4.00 -11.18 -6.77
C PHE A 71 -5.30 -11.50 -7.51
N ALA A 72 -5.38 -12.68 -8.11
CA ALA A 72 -6.64 -13.21 -8.64
C ALA A 72 -7.65 -13.52 -7.52
N SER A 73 -7.19 -14.03 -6.38
CA SER A 73 -8.03 -14.38 -5.23
C SER A 73 -8.37 -13.15 -4.38
N GLY A 74 -9.66 -12.91 -4.16
CA GLY A 74 -10.15 -11.84 -3.28
C GLY A 74 -9.65 -11.99 -1.84
N ASN A 75 -9.61 -13.23 -1.32
CA ASN A 75 -9.17 -13.55 0.03
C ASN A 75 -7.67 -13.29 0.22
N SER A 76 -6.85 -13.62 -0.79
CA SER A 76 -5.41 -13.33 -0.73
C SER A 76 -5.15 -11.82 -0.71
N ASN A 77 -5.90 -11.06 -1.51
CA ASN A 77 -5.83 -9.60 -1.47
C ASN A 77 -6.23 -9.05 -0.08
N ASP A 78 -7.30 -9.58 0.54
CA ASP A 78 -7.73 -9.14 1.88
C ASP A 78 -6.70 -9.45 2.96
N LEU A 79 -6.15 -10.66 2.96
CA LEU A 79 -5.16 -11.08 3.95
C LEU A 79 -3.94 -10.18 3.90
N TRP A 80 -3.35 -10.02 2.72
CA TRP A 80 -2.15 -9.19 2.56
C TRP A 80 -2.43 -7.71 2.76
N GLY A 81 -3.60 -7.22 2.33
CA GLY A 81 -4.03 -5.84 2.57
C GLY A 81 -4.11 -5.52 4.07
N ARG A 82 -4.66 -6.44 4.88
CA ARG A 82 -4.73 -6.32 6.34
C ARG A 82 -3.36 -6.34 6.99
N ILE A 83 -2.49 -7.26 6.58
CA ILE A 83 -1.11 -7.36 7.11
C ILE A 83 -0.37 -6.06 6.86
N ILE A 84 -0.35 -5.58 5.62
CA ILE A 84 0.43 -4.39 5.25
C ILE A 84 -0.16 -3.13 5.91
N ALA A 85 -1.47 -2.91 5.81
CA ALA A 85 -2.11 -1.72 6.40
C ALA A 85 -1.93 -1.68 7.92
N ASN A 86 -2.24 -2.76 8.63
CA ASN A 86 -2.24 -2.76 10.08
C ASN A 86 -0.83 -2.83 10.68
N LEU A 87 0.04 -3.72 10.17
CA LEU A 87 1.33 -3.99 10.81
C LEU A 87 2.48 -3.15 10.26
N VAL A 88 2.46 -2.83 8.96
CA VAL A 88 3.57 -2.09 8.32
C VAL A 88 3.29 -0.60 8.33
N VAL A 89 2.10 -0.19 7.86
CA VAL A 89 1.74 1.24 7.75
C VAL A 89 1.19 1.78 9.07
N GLY A 90 0.54 0.94 9.89
CA GLY A 90 -0.04 1.34 11.16
C GLY A 90 -1.44 1.95 11.06
N ILE A 91 -2.20 1.63 10.00
CA ILE A 91 -3.59 2.09 9.83
C ILE A 91 -4.57 0.91 9.94
N SER A 92 -5.75 1.13 10.49
CA SER A 92 -6.80 0.11 10.48
C SER A 92 -7.36 -0.10 9.07
N TYR A 93 -7.11 -1.29 8.50
CA TYR A 93 -7.62 -1.69 7.19
C TYR A 93 -9.14 -1.53 7.08
N SER A 94 -9.88 -1.95 8.12
CA SER A 94 -11.36 -1.89 8.12
C SER A 94 -11.88 -0.45 8.16
N TRP A 95 -11.26 0.41 8.99
CA TRP A 95 -11.62 1.82 9.03
C TRP A 95 -11.36 2.50 7.68
N TRP A 96 -10.17 2.25 7.12
CA TRP A 96 -9.78 2.80 5.83
C TRP A 96 -10.71 2.33 4.72
N MET A 97 -10.99 1.03 4.61
CA MET A 97 -11.94 0.48 3.62
C MET A 97 -13.33 1.10 3.74
N SER A 98 -13.82 1.30 4.96
CA SER A 98 -15.11 1.93 5.22
C SER A 98 -15.16 3.38 4.72
N LYS A 99 -14.15 4.19 5.06
CA LYS A 99 -14.02 5.58 4.59
C LYS A 99 -13.83 5.65 3.08
N HIS A 100 -12.89 4.87 2.55
CA HIS A 100 -12.48 4.86 1.15
C HIS A 100 -13.60 4.42 0.21
N SER A 101 -14.38 3.41 0.59
CA SER A 101 -15.53 2.96 -0.20
C SER A 101 -16.62 4.03 -0.29
N ARG A 102 -16.86 4.79 0.80
CA ARG A 102 -17.81 5.92 0.79
C ARG A 102 -17.32 7.07 -0.09
N HIS A 103 -16.03 7.41 -0.01
CA HIS A 103 -15.40 8.39 -0.89
C HIS A 103 -15.61 8.02 -2.37
N HIS A 104 -15.27 6.79 -2.78
CA HIS A 104 -15.47 6.36 -4.17
C HIS A 104 -16.93 6.29 -4.62
N ALA A 105 -17.87 6.09 -3.71
CA ALA A 105 -19.30 6.10 -4.02
C ALA A 105 -19.87 7.53 -4.19
N ASN A 106 -19.30 8.53 -3.51
CA ASN A 106 -19.77 9.92 -3.52
C ASN A 106 -18.61 10.93 -3.61
N PRO A 107 -17.71 10.81 -4.59
CA PRO A 107 -16.47 11.59 -4.59
C PRO A 107 -16.78 13.09 -4.71
N ASN A 108 -16.06 13.91 -3.95
CA ASN A 108 -16.17 15.37 -3.92
C ASN A 108 -17.59 15.89 -3.64
N THR A 109 -18.44 15.08 -2.98
CA THR A 109 -19.80 15.47 -2.62
C THR A 109 -19.84 15.91 -1.16
N VAL A 110 -20.04 17.22 -0.95
CA VAL A 110 -20.11 17.82 0.40
C VAL A 110 -21.13 17.07 1.27
N GLY A 111 -20.71 16.69 2.47
CA GLY A 111 -21.55 15.99 3.45
C GLY A 111 -21.76 14.49 3.18
N LYS A 112 -21.21 13.94 2.08
CA LYS A 112 -21.25 12.49 1.77
C LYS A 112 -19.86 11.88 1.59
N ASP A 113 -18.94 12.64 1.01
CA ASP A 113 -17.52 12.30 0.95
C ASP A 113 -16.89 12.53 2.34
N PRO A 114 -16.48 11.47 3.05
CA PRO A 114 -16.20 11.55 4.47
C PRO A 114 -14.83 12.15 4.81
#